data_AF-A0A8H7NM34-F1
#
_entry.id   AF-A0A8H7NM34-F1
#
_cell.length_a   1.000
_cell.length_b   1.000
_cell.length_c   1.000
_cell.angle_alpha   90.00
_cell.angle_beta   90.00
_cell.angle_gamma   90.00
#
_symmetry.space_group_name_H-M   'P 1'
#
loop_
_entity.id
_entity.type
_entity.pdbx_description
1 polymer ?
#
loop_
_entity_poly.entity_id
_entity_poly.type
_entity_poly.pdbx_seq_one_letter_code
_entity_poly.pdbx_strand_id
1 'polypeptide(L)'
;MKLAFPQLLSISEALCMMSSVARKINTNSHDSDFWNDGVGAMDLLGPVTHHLLSASRIYSVGSDVSGIQVLGEIVSLVCLTLLSRLKGLFSLNTLDMTPLRTRFMTQLSLFDINRDAANLHGLKLWALLTSALIQPSDGRGELLPYIEAVMRCEGSMDIHGAIDLTKALLWIDVIEGQGEALLARKMDNAECKLV
;
A
#
# COMPACT_ATOMS: atom_id res chain seq x y z
N MET A 1 -20.04 11.05 -15.86
CA MET A 1 -20.04 10.27 -14.61
C MET A 1 -19.34 11.13 -13.55
N LYS A 2 -20.08 11.70 -12.59
CA LYS A 2 -19.48 12.47 -11.48
C LYS A 2 -18.81 11.45 -10.55
N LEU A 3 -17.52 11.61 -10.27
CA LEU A 3 -16.84 10.80 -9.26
C LEU A 3 -17.44 11.12 -7.90
N ALA A 4 -17.82 10.09 -7.13
CA ALA A 4 -18.32 10.25 -5.77
C ALA A 4 -17.30 10.93 -4.84
N PHE A 5 -16.00 10.82 -5.18
CA PHE A 5 -14.89 11.39 -4.43
C PHE A 5 -13.86 12.04 -5.39
N PRO A 6 -14.06 13.28 -5.82
CA PRO A 6 -13.13 13.96 -6.75
C PRO A 6 -11.72 14.11 -6.16
N GLN A 7 -11.60 14.14 -4.83
CA GLN A 7 -10.34 14.22 -4.10
C GLN A 7 -9.46 12.97 -4.25
N LEU A 8 -10.04 11.84 -4.68
CA LEU A 8 -9.32 10.59 -4.93
C LEU A 8 -8.96 10.40 -6.41
N LEU A 9 -9.29 11.34 -7.30
CA LEU A 9 -9.02 11.18 -8.74
C LEU A 9 -7.54 10.90 -9.01
N SER A 10 -6.65 11.72 -8.44
CA SER A 10 -5.20 11.56 -8.62
C SER A 10 -4.69 10.21 -8.09
N ILE A 11 -5.27 9.71 -6.99
CA ILE A 11 -4.93 8.42 -6.40
C ILE A 11 -5.45 7.26 -7.24
N SER A 12 -6.67 7.37 -7.76
CA SER A 12 -7.24 6.37 -8.66
C SER A 12 -6.39 6.23 -9.92
N GLU A 13 -5.93 7.35 -10.50
CA GLU A 13 -5.00 7.34 -11.63
C GLU A 13 -3.67 6.67 -11.25
N ALA A 14 -3.14 6.98 -10.07
CA ALA A 14 -1.93 6.36 -9.56
C ALA A 14 -2.07 4.84 -9.41
N LEU A 15 -3.20 4.36 -8.87
CA LEU A 15 -3.49 2.94 -8.73
C LEU A 15 -3.63 2.24 -10.09
N CYS A 16 -4.24 2.90 -11.09
CA CYS A 16 -4.29 2.37 -12.46
C CYS A 16 -2.89 2.24 -13.08
N MET A 17 -2.02 3.24 -12.89
CA MET A 17 -0.63 3.18 -13.32
C MET A 17 0.14 2.07 -12.60
N MET A 18 -0.02 1.98 -11.28
CA MET A 18 0.60 0.94 -10.47
C MET A 18 0.11 -0.47 -10.86
N SER A 19 -1.16 -0.65 -11.21
CA SER A 19 -1.69 -1.93 -11.71
C SER A 19 -1.04 -2.33 -13.04
N SER A 20 -0.80 -1.35 -13.92
CA SER A 20 -0.07 -1.60 -15.17
C SER A 20 1.38 -2.02 -14.93
N VAL A 21 2.05 -1.39 -13.96
CA VAL A 21 3.39 -1.76 -13.50
C VAL A 21 3.40 -3.16 -12.91
N ALA A 22 2.49 -3.45 -11.97
CA ALA A 22 2.36 -4.76 -11.34
C ALA A 22 2.17 -5.88 -12.36
N ARG A 23 1.28 -5.69 -13.33
CA ARG A 23 1.09 -6.64 -14.44
C ARG A 23 2.37 -6.86 -15.23
N LYS A 24 3.07 -5.79 -15.63
CA LYS A 24 4.33 -5.91 -16.38
C LYS A 24 5.38 -6.67 -15.59
N ILE A 25 5.50 -6.39 -14.30
CA ILE A 25 6.46 -7.05 -13.41
C ILE A 25 6.10 -8.53 -13.22
N ASN A 26 4.86 -8.85 -12.85
CA ASN A 26 4.45 -10.24 -12.63
C ASN A 26 4.64 -11.08 -13.91
N THR A 27 4.39 -10.50 -15.10
CA THR A 27 4.65 -11.18 -16.37
C THR A 27 6.14 -11.42 -16.66
N ASN A 28 7.05 -10.50 -16.31
CA ASN A 28 8.45 -10.56 -16.75
C ASN A 28 9.45 -10.92 -15.63
N SER A 29 8.99 -11.03 -14.37
CA SER A 29 9.84 -11.22 -13.19
C SER A 29 10.71 -12.48 -13.20
N HIS A 30 10.35 -13.48 -14.00
CA HIS A 30 11.09 -14.73 -14.16
C HIS A 30 12.32 -14.60 -15.07
N ASP A 31 12.42 -13.53 -15.86
CA ASP A 31 13.55 -13.23 -16.72
C ASP A 31 14.60 -12.40 -15.95
N SER A 32 15.85 -12.86 -15.92
CA SER A 32 16.94 -12.13 -15.27
C SER A 32 17.32 -10.86 -16.03
N ASP A 33 17.21 -10.87 -17.36
CA ASP A 33 17.60 -9.73 -18.19
C ASP A 33 16.65 -8.55 -17.98
N PHE A 34 15.38 -8.84 -17.68
CA PHE A 34 14.39 -7.84 -17.28
C PHE A 34 14.90 -6.98 -16.11
N TRP A 35 15.46 -7.58 -15.07
CA TRP A 35 15.95 -6.86 -13.89
C TRP A 35 17.24 -6.06 -14.14
N ASN A 36 17.96 -6.38 -15.22
CA ASN A 36 19.19 -5.68 -15.62
C ASN A 36 18.93 -4.51 -16.59
N ASP A 37 17.70 -4.37 -17.11
CA ASP A 37 17.31 -3.26 -17.97
C ASP A 37 16.95 -2.00 -17.17
N GLY A 38 17.98 -1.28 -16.73
CA GLY A 38 17.80 -0.04 -15.98
C GLY A 38 17.07 1.07 -16.75
N VAL A 39 17.18 1.10 -18.09
CA VAL A 39 16.50 2.10 -18.93
C VAL A 39 15.01 1.79 -19.01
N GLY A 40 14.65 0.55 -19.36
CA GLY A 40 13.26 0.10 -19.37
C GLY A 40 12.60 0.21 -18.00
N ALA A 41 13.35 -0.03 -16.91
CA ALA A 41 12.87 0.18 -15.55
C ALA A 41 12.56 1.65 -15.24
N MET A 42 13.37 2.60 -15.71
CA MET A 42 13.09 4.03 -15.56
C MET A 42 11.85 4.46 -16.35
N ASP A 43 11.68 3.95 -17.58
CA ASP A 43 10.49 4.24 -18.39
C ASP A 43 9.22 3.64 -17.77
N LEU A 44 9.33 2.48 -17.13
CA LEU A 44 8.23 1.82 -16.44
C LEU A 44 7.84 2.51 -15.12
N LEU A 45 8.82 2.81 -14.26
CA LEU A 45 8.59 3.28 -12.89
C LEU A 45 8.59 4.81 -12.76
N GLY A 46 9.24 5.51 -13.68
CA GLY A 46 9.42 6.96 -13.66
C GLY A 46 8.10 7.73 -13.67
N PRO A 47 7.20 7.51 -14.63
CA PRO A 47 5.93 8.25 -14.74
C PRO A 47 5.08 8.13 -13.47
N VAL A 48 4.90 6.91 -12.95
CA VAL A 48 4.08 6.66 -11.76
C VAL A 48 4.73 7.23 -10.49
N THR A 49 6.07 7.17 -10.39
CA THR A 49 6.81 7.83 -9.29
C THR A 49 6.54 9.33 -9.32
N HIS A 50 6.67 9.97 -10.48
CA HIS A 50 6.50 11.40 -10.62
C HIS A 50 5.07 11.84 -10.27
N HIS A 51 4.07 11.08 -10.74
CA HIS A 51 2.67 11.34 -10.43
C HIS A 51 2.39 11.27 -8.93
N LEU A 52 2.81 10.20 -8.25
CA LEU A 52 2.60 10.03 -6.81
C LEU A 52 3.29 11.11 -5.97
N LEU A 53 4.52 11.48 -6.31
CA LEU A 53 5.24 12.55 -5.61
C LEU A 53 4.58 13.92 -5.81
N SER A 54 3.95 14.14 -6.97
CA SER A 54 3.20 15.36 -7.26
C SER A 54 1.87 15.40 -6.51
N ALA A 55 1.15 14.27 -6.49
CA ALA A 55 -0.12 14.11 -5.79
C ALA A 55 0.04 14.30 -4.26
N SER A 56 1.07 13.69 -3.67
CA SER A 56 1.33 13.75 -2.21
C SER A 56 1.61 15.17 -1.70
N ARG A 57 2.04 16.10 -2.57
CA ARG A 57 2.25 17.50 -2.19
C ARG A 57 0.94 18.27 -2.02
N ILE A 58 -0.12 17.84 -2.70
CA ILE A 58 -1.43 18.51 -2.69
C ILE A 58 -2.13 18.28 -1.33
N TYR A 59 -1.94 17.12 -0.72
CA TYR A 59 -2.55 16.77 0.57
C TYR A 59 -1.89 17.46 1.79
N SER A 60 -0.74 18.12 1.60
CA SER A 60 0.00 18.80 2.68
C SER A 60 -0.47 20.24 2.96
N VAL A 61 -1.37 20.81 2.16
CA VAL A 61 -1.74 22.23 2.21
C VAL A 61 -3.24 22.40 2.49
N GLY A 62 -3.62 22.64 3.75
CA GLY A 62 -4.98 23.12 4.12
C GLY A 62 -5.58 22.51 5.39
N SER A 63 -6.26 23.35 6.18
CA SER A 63 -7.04 23.00 7.38
C SER A 63 -8.27 22.12 7.09
N ASP A 64 -8.69 21.33 8.09
CA ASP A 64 -9.73 20.28 8.05
C ASP A 64 -9.50 19.24 6.95
N VAL A 65 -8.47 18.41 7.16
CA VAL A 65 -8.18 17.25 6.30
C VAL A 65 -9.30 16.24 6.47
N SER A 66 -10.09 16.02 5.43
CA SER A 66 -11.12 14.99 5.44
C SER A 66 -10.48 13.59 5.51
N GLY A 67 -11.13 12.63 6.16
CA GLY A 67 -10.64 11.25 6.19
C GLY A 67 -10.38 10.64 4.80
N ILE A 68 -11.07 11.11 3.76
CA ILE A 68 -10.83 10.70 2.37
C ILE A 68 -9.45 11.18 1.87
N GLN A 69 -9.03 12.39 2.21
CA GLN A 69 -7.70 12.90 1.87
C GLN A 69 -6.61 12.17 2.65
N VAL A 70 -6.84 11.89 3.94
CA VAL A 70 -5.93 11.07 4.75
C VAL A 70 -5.75 9.69 4.11
N LEU A 71 -6.84 9.04 3.70
CA LEU A 71 -6.77 7.75 3.00
C LEU A 71 -6.01 7.85 1.67
N GLY A 72 -6.23 8.91 0.89
CA GLY A 72 -5.50 9.15 -0.36
C GLY A 72 -3.99 9.30 -0.16
N GLU A 73 -3.59 9.98 0.91
CA GLU A 73 -2.18 10.11 1.30
C GLU A 73 -1.61 8.78 1.79
N ILE A 74 -2.34 8.02 2.61
CA ILE A 74 -1.95 6.67 3.06
C ILE A 74 -1.69 5.76 1.85
N VAL A 75 -2.61 5.74 0.88
CA VAL A 75 -2.46 4.96 -0.35
C VAL A 75 -1.25 5.43 -1.16
N SER A 76 -1.03 6.74 -1.27
CA SER A 76 0.15 7.29 -1.96
C SER A 76 1.45 6.82 -1.34
N LEU A 77 1.55 6.87 0.00
CA LEU A 77 2.74 6.46 0.74
C LEU A 77 3.02 4.96 0.59
N VAL A 78 1.98 4.13 0.52
CA VAL A 78 2.09 2.69 0.25
C VAL A 78 2.59 2.44 -1.17
N CYS A 79 2.03 3.12 -2.18
CA CYS A 79 2.51 3.01 -3.56
C CYS A 79 3.97 3.48 -3.71
N LEU A 80 4.37 4.56 -3.04
CA LEU A 80 5.76 5.03 -3.02
C LEU A 80 6.69 4.01 -2.37
N THR A 81 6.23 3.34 -1.31
CA THR A 81 6.95 2.25 -0.64
C THR A 81 7.16 1.06 -1.59
N LEU A 82 6.13 0.63 -2.31
CA LEU A 82 6.22 -0.40 -3.35
C LEU A 82 7.23 0.00 -4.44
N LEU A 83 7.11 1.22 -4.98
CA LEU A 83 8.03 1.71 -6.01
C LEU A 83 9.48 1.77 -5.53
N SER A 84 9.71 2.15 -4.27
CA SER A 84 11.06 2.14 -3.69
C SER A 84 11.66 0.74 -3.67
N ARG A 85 10.88 -0.27 -3.27
CA ARG A 85 11.30 -1.67 -3.29
C ARG A 85 11.58 -2.16 -4.71
N LEU A 86 10.69 -1.85 -5.65
CA LEU A 86 10.88 -2.19 -7.06
C LEU A 86 12.15 -1.59 -7.64
N LYS A 87 12.41 -0.30 -7.36
CA LYS A 87 13.65 0.36 -7.76
C LYS A 87 14.88 -0.37 -7.21
N GLY A 88 14.81 -0.84 -5.97
CA GLY A 88 15.87 -1.65 -5.38
C GLY A 88 16.13 -2.96 -6.13
N LEU A 89 15.08 -3.63 -6.63
CA LEU A 89 15.22 -4.85 -7.44
C LEU A 89 15.89 -4.56 -8.80
N PHE A 90 15.66 -3.39 -9.40
CA PHE A 90 16.33 -2.94 -10.62
C PHE A 90 17.69 -2.25 -10.36
N SER A 91 18.21 -2.28 -9.12
CA SER A 91 19.43 -1.55 -8.73
C SER A 91 19.39 -0.03 -9.01
N LEU A 92 18.19 0.55 -9.02
CA LEU A 92 17.96 2.00 -9.16
C LEU A 92 17.96 2.68 -7.79
N ASN A 93 18.08 4.03 -7.80
CA ASN A 93 18.00 4.83 -6.58
C ASN A 93 16.65 4.65 -5.86
N THR A 94 16.69 4.07 -4.67
CA THR A 94 15.53 3.85 -3.82
C THR A 94 15.14 5.14 -3.09
N LEU A 95 13.86 5.25 -2.73
CA LEU A 95 13.40 6.32 -1.83
C LEU A 95 13.82 5.98 -0.39
N ASP A 96 14.07 7.02 0.42
CA ASP A 96 14.27 6.82 1.86
C ASP A 96 12.96 6.31 2.49
N MET A 97 13.04 5.09 3.02
CA MET A 97 11.91 4.39 3.61
C MET A 97 11.54 4.95 4.98
N THR A 98 12.47 5.58 5.69
CA THR A 98 12.24 6.05 7.06
C THR A 98 11.23 7.21 7.09
N PRO A 99 11.39 8.29 6.29
CA PRO A 99 10.41 9.37 6.21
C PRO A 99 9.05 8.92 5.68
N LEU A 100 9.02 8.01 4.71
CA LEU A 100 7.76 7.47 4.18
C LEU A 100 6.99 6.72 5.27
N ARG A 101 7.67 5.86 6.03
CA ARG A 101 7.07 5.14 7.16
C ARG A 101 6.59 6.08 8.24
N THR A 102 7.41 7.07 8.64
CA THR A 102 7.02 8.04 9.66
C THR A 102 5.77 8.80 9.23
N ARG A 103 5.72 9.30 7.99
CA ARG A 103 4.52 9.96 7.44
C ARG A 103 3.32 9.03 7.41
N PHE A 104 3.50 7.77 7.02
CA PHE A 104 2.42 6.79 6.99
C PHE A 104 1.82 6.59 8.38
N MET A 105 2.66 6.41 9.41
CA MET A 105 2.20 6.24 10.79
C MET A 105 1.52 7.51 11.32
N THR A 106 2.02 8.70 10.98
CA THR A 106 1.36 9.97 11.32
C THR A 106 -0.01 10.10 10.68
N GLN A 107 -0.18 9.71 9.40
CA GLN A 107 -1.50 9.76 8.76
C GLN A 107 -2.45 8.72 9.36
N LEU A 108 -1.93 7.54 9.69
CA LEU A 108 -2.71 6.47 10.29
C LEU A 108 -3.24 6.84 11.69
N SER A 109 -2.47 7.58 12.49
CA SER A 109 -2.93 8.05 13.80
C SER A 109 -4.00 9.15 13.73
N LEU A 110 -4.09 9.85 12.61
CA LEU A 110 -5.12 10.86 12.33
C LEU A 110 -6.40 10.24 11.74
N PHE A 111 -6.35 8.97 11.34
CA PHE A 111 -7.41 8.30 10.60
C PHE A 111 -8.36 7.56 11.53
N ASP A 112 -9.62 7.99 11.62
CA ASP A 112 -10.64 7.26 12.37
C ASP A 112 -11.19 6.11 11.52
N ILE A 113 -10.71 4.90 11.79
CA ILE A 113 -11.11 3.67 11.09
C ILE A 113 -12.63 3.50 11.04
N ASN A 114 -13.36 3.90 12.08
CA ASN A 114 -14.79 3.67 12.23
C ASN A 114 -15.67 4.74 11.55
N ARG A 115 -15.16 5.97 11.40
CA ARG A 115 -15.95 7.10 10.86
C ARG A 115 -15.54 7.50 9.45
N ASP A 116 -14.26 7.43 9.13
CA ASP A 116 -13.75 8.00 7.89
C ASP A 116 -13.93 7.04 6.73
N ALA A 117 -14.56 7.48 5.63
CA ALA A 117 -14.62 6.70 4.39
C ALA A 117 -15.11 5.24 4.55
N ALA A 118 -16.24 5.05 5.24
CA ALA A 118 -16.82 3.72 5.49
C ALA A 118 -17.03 2.88 4.21
N ASN A 119 -17.27 3.54 3.07
CA ASN A 119 -17.46 2.87 1.78
C ASN A 119 -16.14 2.44 1.10
N LEU A 120 -14.97 2.72 1.71
CA LEU A 120 -13.64 2.46 1.13
C LEU A 120 -12.81 1.51 1.99
N HIS A 121 -13.46 0.69 2.83
CA HIS A 121 -12.78 -0.27 3.71
C HIS A 121 -11.84 -1.22 2.97
N GLY A 122 -12.21 -1.73 1.79
CA GLY A 122 -11.31 -2.56 0.98
C GLY A 122 -10.01 -1.84 0.61
N LEU A 123 -10.07 -0.55 0.29
CA LEU A 123 -8.87 0.25 -0.01
C LEU A 123 -8.03 0.52 1.25
N LYS A 124 -8.68 0.73 2.40
CA LYS A 124 -7.99 0.86 3.69
C LYS A 124 -7.24 -0.44 4.04
N LEU A 125 -7.95 -1.56 3.92
CA LEU A 125 -7.43 -2.89 4.24
C LEU A 125 -6.24 -3.22 3.33
N TRP A 126 -6.38 -2.98 2.03
CA TRP A 126 -5.29 -3.11 1.07
C TRP A 126 -4.06 -2.30 1.49
N ALA A 127 -4.22 -1.01 1.79
CA ALA A 127 -3.08 -0.15 2.15
C ALA A 127 -2.37 -0.63 3.43
N LEU A 128 -3.12 -1.05 4.44
CA LEU A 128 -2.58 -1.58 5.69
C LEU A 128 -1.85 -2.91 5.48
N LEU A 129 -2.47 -3.86 4.77
CA LEU A 129 -1.89 -5.17 4.52
C LEU A 129 -0.65 -5.08 3.64
N THR A 130 -0.71 -4.36 2.53
CA THR A 130 0.46 -4.13 1.67
C THR A 130 1.59 -3.46 2.46
N SER A 131 1.31 -2.46 3.28
CA SER A 131 2.32 -1.86 4.17
C SER A 131 2.94 -2.89 5.14
N ALA A 132 2.11 -3.73 5.77
CA ALA A 132 2.58 -4.78 6.67
C ALA A 132 3.41 -5.87 5.97
N LEU A 133 3.04 -6.25 4.73
CA LEU A 133 3.76 -7.25 3.95
C LEU A 133 5.14 -6.77 3.52
N ILE A 134 5.27 -5.48 3.16
CA ILE A 134 6.52 -4.88 2.66
C ILE A 134 7.47 -4.50 3.80
N GLN A 135 6.96 -4.26 5.01
CA GLN A 135 7.79 -3.87 6.15
C GLN A 135 8.61 -5.06 6.69
N PRO A 136 9.84 -4.78 7.19
CA PRO A 136 10.59 -5.75 7.99
C PRO A 136 9.76 -6.26 9.17
N SER A 137 10.05 -7.46 9.65
CA SER A 137 9.30 -8.16 10.71
C SER A 137 8.96 -7.28 11.92
N ASP A 138 9.84 -6.34 12.23
CA ASP A 138 9.87 -5.58 13.47
C ASP A 138 8.80 -4.47 13.47
N GLY A 139 8.49 -3.90 12.29
CA GLY A 139 7.46 -2.87 12.13
C GLY A 139 6.04 -3.41 11.90
N ARG A 140 5.89 -4.69 11.56
CA ARG A 140 4.57 -5.28 11.25
C ARG A 140 3.62 -5.28 12.44
N GLY A 141 4.16 -5.44 13.65
CA GLY A 141 3.35 -5.51 14.88
C GLY A 141 2.55 -4.23 15.15
N GLU A 142 3.07 -3.08 14.72
CA GLU A 142 2.41 -1.78 14.90
C GLU A 142 1.16 -1.63 14.03
N LEU A 143 1.04 -2.40 12.94
CA LEU A 143 -0.09 -2.33 12.01
C LEU A 143 -1.20 -3.33 12.32
N LEU A 144 -0.92 -4.40 13.08
CA LEU A 144 -1.88 -5.46 13.38
C LEU A 144 -3.18 -4.93 14.00
N PRO A 145 -3.16 -4.03 15.01
CA PRO A 145 -4.40 -3.53 15.60
C PRO A 145 -5.30 -2.79 14.60
N TYR A 146 -4.69 -2.09 13.63
CA TYR A 146 -5.41 -1.38 12.58
C TYR A 146 -6.00 -2.33 11.55
N ILE A 147 -5.25 -3.36 11.16
CA ILE A 147 -5.71 -4.42 10.24
C ILE A 147 -6.91 -5.16 10.84
N GLU A 148 -6.80 -5.60 12.10
CA GLU A 148 -7.88 -6.29 12.80
C GLU A 148 -9.13 -5.41 12.93
N ALA A 149 -8.96 -4.13 13.26
CA ALA A 149 -10.09 -3.21 13.37
C ALA A 149 -10.84 -3.09 12.04
N VAL A 150 -10.14 -2.94 10.91
CA VAL A 150 -10.77 -2.87 9.58
C VAL A 150 -11.41 -4.21 9.20
N MET A 151 -10.76 -5.35 9.49
CA MET A 151 -11.33 -6.68 9.21
C MET A 151 -12.62 -6.95 10.00
N ARG A 152 -12.71 -6.46 11.25
CA ARG A 152 -13.94 -6.51 12.04
C ARG A 152 -15.04 -5.66 11.40
N CYS A 153 -14.72 -4.48 10.88
CA CYS A 153 -15.68 -3.62 10.18
C CYS A 153 -16.22 -4.22 8.87
N GLU A 154 -15.42 -5.00 8.16
CA GLU A 154 -15.82 -5.68 6.90
C GLU A 154 -16.61 -6.99 7.11
N GLY A 155 -16.84 -7.41 8.36
CA GLY A 155 -17.66 -8.57 8.68
C GLY A 155 -16.89 -9.84 9.06
N SER A 156 -15.91 -9.71 9.97
CA SER A 156 -15.18 -10.85 10.55
C SER A 156 -14.56 -11.78 9.50
N MET A 157 -13.85 -11.19 8.55
CA MET A 157 -13.01 -11.90 7.59
C MET A 157 -11.76 -12.46 8.29
N ASP A 158 -11.30 -13.65 7.90
CA ASP A 158 -9.99 -14.16 8.32
C ASP A 158 -8.84 -13.50 7.53
N ILE A 159 -7.59 -13.69 7.97
CA ILE A 159 -6.43 -13.06 7.33
C ILE A 159 -6.22 -13.54 5.90
N HIS A 160 -6.62 -14.76 5.55
CA HIS A 160 -6.49 -15.29 4.20
C HIS A 160 -7.44 -14.59 3.24
N GLY A 161 -8.71 -14.43 3.63
CA GLY A 161 -9.67 -13.64 2.88
C GLY A 161 -9.25 -12.18 2.73
N ALA A 162 -8.64 -11.60 3.76
CA ALA A 162 -8.16 -10.22 3.73
C ALA A 162 -6.98 -10.04 2.75
N ILE A 163 -6.07 -11.02 2.70
CA ILE A 163 -4.99 -11.09 1.72
C ILE A 163 -5.55 -11.29 0.31
N ASP A 164 -6.54 -12.16 0.12
CA ASP A 164 -7.15 -12.40 -1.20
C ASP A 164 -7.85 -11.14 -1.74
N LEU A 165 -8.51 -10.37 -0.87
CA LEU A 165 -9.10 -9.08 -1.23
C LEU A 165 -8.02 -8.06 -1.62
N THR A 166 -6.89 -8.05 -0.91
CA THR A 166 -5.73 -7.21 -1.23
C THR A 166 -5.14 -7.59 -2.59
N LYS A 167 -4.99 -8.89 -2.86
CA LYS A 167 -4.51 -9.43 -4.13
C LYS A 167 -5.37 -8.99 -5.32
N ALA A 168 -6.67 -8.91 -5.12
CA ALA A 168 -7.62 -8.48 -6.16
C ALA A 168 -7.46 -7.00 -6.56
N LEU A 169 -6.88 -6.16 -5.70
CA LEU A 169 -6.73 -4.73 -5.96
C LEU A 169 -5.39 -4.42 -6.64
N LEU A 170 -4.28 -4.74 -5.97
CA LEU A 170 -2.94 -4.61 -6.53
C LEU A 170 -1.99 -5.55 -5.81
N TRP A 171 -1.26 -6.35 -6.58
CA TRP A 171 -0.34 -7.35 -6.06
C TRP A 171 0.91 -7.48 -6.90
N ILE A 172 2.07 -7.52 -6.26
CA ILE A 172 3.38 -7.71 -6.89
C ILE A 172 4.05 -8.93 -6.27
N ASP A 173 4.03 -10.04 -7.01
CA ASP A 173 4.41 -11.37 -6.48
C ASP A 173 5.81 -11.38 -5.86
N VAL A 174 6.77 -10.73 -6.53
CA VAL A 174 8.18 -10.70 -6.12
C VAL A 174 8.42 -9.90 -4.83
N ILE A 175 7.52 -8.98 -4.46
CA ILE A 175 7.65 -8.19 -3.22
C ILE A 175 6.85 -8.84 -2.09
N GLU A 176 5.61 -9.24 -2.36
CA GLU A 176 4.63 -9.52 -1.31
C GLU A 176 4.52 -11.02 -0.97
N GLY A 177 4.89 -11.92 -1.90
CA GLY A 177 4.76 -13.38 -1.73
C GLY A 177 5.57 -13.98 -0.57
N GLN A 178 6.63 -13.30 -0.10
CA GLN A 178 7.42 -13.75 1.07
C GLN A 178 6.83 -13.28 2.41
N GLY A 179 5.96 -12.26 2.39
CA GLY A 179 5.42 -11.63 3.59
C GLY A 179 4.23 -12.36 4.21
N GLU A 180 3.45 -13.08 3.39
CA GLU A 180 2.15 -13.67 3.75
C GLU A 180 2.24 -14.66 4.91
N ALA A 181 3.09 -15.68 4.78
CA ALA A 181 3.20 -16.74 5.79
C ALA A 181 3.66 -16.21 7.16
N LEU A 182 4.45 -15.13 7.17
CA LEU A 182 4.91 -14.51 8.40
C LEU A 182 3.85 -13.58 9.01
N LEU A 183 3.02 -12.94 8.18
CA LEU A 183 1.90 -12.12 8.66
C LEU A 183 0.79 -12.99 9.24
N ALA A 184 0.36 -14.04 8.53
CA ALA A 184 -0.64 -14.99 9.00
C ALA A 184 -0.25 -15.59 10.36
N ARG A 185 0.98 -16.12 10.48
CA ARG A 185 1.52 -16.63 11.76
C ARG A 185 1.49 -15.60 12.88
N LYS A 186 1.74 -14.31 12.61
CA LYS A 186 1.71 -13.27 13.65
C LYS A 186 0.29 -12.99 14.13
N MET A 187 -0.69 -13.03 13.24
CA MET A 187 -2.09 -12.81 13.59
C MET A 187 -2.67 -14.00 14.36
N ASP A 188 -2.41 -15.24 13.93
CA ASP A 188 -2.83 -16.44 14.67
C ASP A 188 -2.25 -16.47 16.10
N ASN A 189 -1.00 -16.02 16.27
CA ASN A 189 -0.35 -15.91 17.58
C ASN A 189 -0.87 -14.74 18.43
N ALA A 190 -1.40 -13.68 17.82
CA ALA A 190 -2.01 -12.57 18.53
C ALA A 190 -3.37 -12.99 19.12
N GLU A 191 -4.16 -13.77 18.37
CA GLU A 191 -5.43 -14.33 18.84
C GLU A 191 -5.24 -15.30 20.02
N CYS A 192 -4.16 -16.09 20.03
CA CYS A 192 -3.84 -17.01 21.13
C CYS A 192 -3.44 -16.33 22.46
N LYS A 193 -3.14 -15.02 22.47
CA LYS A 193 -2.75 -14.28 23.68
C LYS A 193 -3.92 -13.54 24.36
N LEU A 194 -5.11 -13.61 23.79
CA LEU A 194 -6.31 -12.94 24.28
C LEU A 194 -7.32 -13.91 24.95
N VAL A 195 -6.93 -15.18 25.13
CA VAL A 195 -7.66 -16.22 25.88
C VAL A 195 -6.92 -16.54 27.17
#